data_AF-A0A7S0IEM6-F1
#
_entry.id   AF-A0A7S0IEM6-F1
#
_cell.length_a   1.000
_cell.length_b   1.000
_cell.length_c   1.000
_cell.angle_alpha   90.00
_cell.angle_beta   90.00
_cell.angle_gamma   90.00
#
_symmetry.space_group_name_H-M   'P 1'
#
loop_
_entity.id
_entity.type
_entity.pdbx_description
1 polymer ?
#
loop_
_entity_poly.entity_id
_entity_poly.type
_entity_poly.pdbx_seq_one_letter_code
_entity_poly.pdbx_strand_id
1 'polypeptide(L)'
;MANPAIAAMGNIILFVLIFGLASQVDWGEFKQRFNKPYGIGIGLLCQFIVLPLAGLASVRAFFPNNPVHGIPLLITVCSPGGSYSNWWCSLFNSDLPLSMAMTTASSLLAVGTLPVNITIYLALAYPNRGDDGVKVAYGGLFLSLAMVVCGIGLGLLASIKRPEWRGNLGKLGNAAGVTLVLLGVFFSSNSSRPIWARSLEFYVGVGVPCVVGLLVALVFAYACGLPKPHCLSVTIETAYQNTAIPLAVILSTFSNNDQAMCDTIGMRAEAVEGEGGGPADCDVIGVAAGVPTFYQVIQVLSLGILCLGGWKAGWTYAPPHHTLWRILLDNYQPIAGDDEPDDPDVRLAHGGSTGSFVHRDLRARRRHTRSLSLGSGENFDFDSINFAELGAIGEERTADNPLGGVEDAGGR
;
A
#
# COMPACT_ATOMS: atom_id res chain seq x y z
N MET A 1 -9.08 4.29 30.71
CA MET A 1 -7.85 4.91 30.16
C MET A 1 -6.78 3.83 30.03
N ALA A 2 -6.14 3.71 28.87
CA ALA A 2 -5.03 2.76 28.69
C ALA A 2 -3.90 3.09 29.68
N ASN A 3 -3.28 2.07 30.28
CA ASN A 3 -2.11 2.25 31.14
C ASN A 3 -1.01 3.00 30.34
N PRO A 4 -0.46 4.11 30.85
CA PRO A 4 0.56 4.89 30.14
C PRO A 4 1.78 4.05 29.74
N ALA A 5 2.11 3.00 30.51
CA ALA A 5 3.16 2.06 30.17
C ALA A 5 2.85 1.24 28.90
N ILE A 6 1.58 0.84 28.70
CA ILE A 6 1.16 0.10 27.50
C ILE A 6 1.24 1.00 26.26
N ALA A 7 0.81 2.26 26.38
CA ALA A 7 0.91 3.22 25.30
C ALA A 7 2.38 3.52 24.93
N ALA A 8 3.25 3.71 25.94
CA ALA A 8 4.68 3.90 25.73
C ALA A 8 5.33 2.68 25.05
N MET A 9 5.01 1.47 25.50
CA MET A 9 5.49 0.24 24.88
C MET A 9 5.06 0.13 23.42
N GLY A 10 3.80 0.39 23.11
CA GLY A 10 3.29 0.39 21.72
C GLY A 10 4.05 1.39 20.83
N ASN A 11 4.28 2.60 21.33
CA ASN A 11 5.05 3.62 20.60
C ASN A 11 6.51 3.21 20.36
N ILE A 12 7.15 2.57 21.34
CA ILE A 12 8.52 2.05 21.21
C ILE A 12 8.58 0.97 20.12
N ILE A 13 7.66 -0.01 20.15
CA ILE A 13 7.65 -1.09 19.15
C ILE A 13 7.34 -0.51 17.75
N LEU A 14 6.44 0.48 17.66
CA LEU A 14 6.15 1.17 16.41
C LEU A 14 7.39 1.91 15.87
N PHE A 15 8.13 2.59 16.74
CA PHE A 15 9.38 3.24 16.35
C PHE A 15 10.40 2.21 15.84
N VAL A 16 10.56 1.07 16.52
CA VAL A 16 11.43 -0.03 16.09
C VAL A 16 11.00 -0.59 14.73
N LEU A 17 9.69 -0.74 14.49
CA LEU A 17 9.15 -1.11 13.18
C LEU A 17 9.60 -0.11 12.11
N ILE A 18 9.32 1.18 12.31
CA ILE A 18 9.60 2.22 11.32
C ILE A 18 11.10 2.30 11.03
N PHE A 19 11.90 2.38 12.08
CA PHE A 19 13.36 2.45 12.00
C PHE A 19 13.94 1.22 11.30
N GLY A 20 13.50 0.02 11.70
CA GLY A 20 13.96 -1.24 11.14
C GLY A 20 13.64 -1.36 9.65
N LEU A 21 12.41 -1.00 9.25
CA LEU A 21 12.04 -0.98 7.84
C LEU A 21 12.83 0.05 7.04
N ALA A 22 12.93 1.29 7.53
CA ALA A 22 13.66 2.37 6.86
C ALA A 22 15.15 2.09 6.73
N SER A 23 15.73 1.31 7.64
CA SER A 23 17.12 0.87 7.52
C SER A 23 17.37 -0.04 6.33
N GLN A 24 16.36 -0.72 5.79
CA GLN A 24 16.51 -1.59 4.61
C GLN A 24 16.53 -0.82 3.29
N VAL A 25 16.07 0.43 3.30
CA VAL A 25 15.92 1.24 2.10
C VAL A 25 17.24 1.91 1.75
N ASP A 26 17.63 1.83 0.48
CA ASP A 26 18.78 2.57 -0.02
C ASP A 26 18.46 4.08 -0.13
N TRP A 27 19.41 4.91 0.31
CA TRP A 27 19.25 6.36 0.28
C TRP A 27 19.13 6.93 -1.14
N GLY A 28 19.87 6.37 -2.10
CA GLY A 28 19.82 6.76 -3.50
C GLY A 28 18.42 6.55 -4.08
N GLU A 29 17.85 5.38 -3.86
CA GLU A 29 16.48 5.03 -4.28
C GLU A 29 15.44 5.94 -3.61
N PHE A 30 15.51 6.12 -2.29
CA PHE A 30 14.60 7.02 -1.56
C PHE A 30 14.66 8.46 -2.10
N LYS A 31 15.87 9.00 -2.27
CA LYS A 31 16.07 10.35 -2.80
C LYS A 31 15.56 10.47 -4.24
N GLN A 32 15.72 9.43 -5.05
CA GLN A 32 15.23 9.43 -6.44
C GLN A 32 13.70 9.57 -6.50
N ARG A 33 12.95 9.03 -5.53
CA ARG A 33 11.49 9.19 -5.46
C ARG A 33 11.06 10.65 -5.29
N PHE A 34 11.85 11.47 -4.60
CA PHE A 34 11.63 12.93 -4.51
C PHE A 34 12.05 13.68 -5.77
N ASN A 35 13.04 13.19 -6.52
CA ASN A 35 13.43 13.77 -7.81
C ASN A 35 12.41 13.47 -8.93
N LYS A 36 11.67 12.35 -8.82
CA LYS A 36 10.58 11.97 -9.72
C LYS A 36 9.27 11.79 -8.94
N PRO A 37 8.67 12.88 -8.43
CA PRO A 37 7.60 12.82 -7.44
C PRO A 37 6.23 12.42 -7.98
N TYR A 38 6.13 11.90 -9.22
CA TYR A 38 4.85 11.52 -9.84
C TYR A 38 4.06 10.53 -8.98
N GLY A 39 4.73 9.48 -8.46
CA GLY A 39 4.11 8.51 -7.56
C GLY A 39 3.66 9.15 -6.25
N ILE A 40 4.46 10.06 -5.69
CA ILE A 40 4.13 10.80 -4.47
C ILE A 40 2.89 11.67 -4.69
N GLY A 41 2.83 12.42 -5.78
CA GLY A 41 1.69 13.28 -6.12
C GLY A 41 0.39 12.48 -6.30
N ILE A 42 0.45 11.34 -7.00
CA ILE A 42 -0.71 10.46 -7.17
C ILE A 42 -1.18 9.92 -5.82
N GLY A 43 -0.26 9.45 -4.98
CA GLY A 43 -0.57 8.97 -3.63
C GLY A 43 -1.21 10.05 -2.76
N LEU A 44 -0.64 11.27 -2.73
CA LEU A 44 -1.18 12.40 -1.96
C LEU A 44 -2.59 12.80 -2.43
N LEU A 45 -2.82 12.82 -3.75
CA LEU A 45 -4.15 13.09 -4.31
C LEU A 45 -5.15 12.02 -3.90
N CYS A 46 -4.78 10.74 -3.98
CA CYS A 46 -5.66 9.65 -3.57
C CYS A 46 -5.96 9.71 -2.06
N GLN A 47 -4.93 9.98 -1.26
CA GLN A 47 -4.98 10.01 0.21
C GLN A 47 -5.80 11.17 0.76
N PHE A 48 -5.61 12.40 0.25
CA PHE A 48 -6.24 13.59 0.82
C PHE A 48 -7.48 14.06 0.05
N ILE A 49 -7.78 13.49 -1.13
CA ILE A 49 -8.96 13.88 -1.92
C ILE A 49 -9.85 12.66 -2.17
N VAL A 50 -9.35 11.64 -2.88
CA VAL A 50 -10.19 10.52 -3.33
C VAL A 50 -10.78 9.74 -2.17
N LEU A 51 -9.96 9.35 -1.19
CA LEU A 51 -10.41 8.58 -0.04
C LEU A 51 -11.37 9.39 0.87
N PRO A 52 -11.09 10.65 1.21
CA PRO A 52 -12.05 11.51 1.89
C PRO A 52 -13.38 11.70 1.15
N LEU A 53 -13.37 11.83 -0.18
CA LEU A 53 -14.61 11.90 -0.97
C LEU A 53 -15.42 10.59 -0.87
N ALA A 54 -14.75 9.43 -0.90
CA ALA A 54 -15.42 8.15 -0.68
C ALA A 54 -16.01 8.06 0.74
N GLY A 55 -15.30 8.56 1.75
CA GLY A 55 -15.82 8.67 3.12
C GLY A 55 -17.01 9.61 3.23
N LEU A 56 -16.98 10.79 2.59
CA LEU A 56 -18.10 11.73 2.54
C LEU A 56 -19.34 11.10 1.91
N ALA A 57 -19.16 10.43 0.76
CA ALA A 57 -20.25 9.74 0.08
C ALA A 57 -20.88 8.68 0.99
N SER A 58 -20.05 7.91 1.70
CA SER A 58 -20.54 6.91 2.65
C SER A 58 -21.25 7.53 3.86
N VAL A 59 -20.70 8.61 4.44
CA VAL A 59 -21.36 9.32 5.54
C VAL A 59 -22.71 9.87 5.13
N ARG A 60 -22.84 10.44 3.94
CA ARG A 60 -24.13 10.94 3.43
C ARG A 60 -25.12 9.82 3.15
N ALA A 61 -24.65 8.63 2.76
CA ALA A 61 -25.50 7.48 2.45
C ALA A 61 -25.97 6.72 3.71
N PHE A 62 -25.08 6.52 4.68
CA PHE A 62 -25.29 5.61 5.82
C PHE A 62 -25.29 6.31 7.18
N PHE A 63 -24.75 7.53 7.31
CA PHE A 63 -24.70 8.25 8.58
C PHE A 63 -25.19 9.71 8.51
N PRO A 64 -26.25 10.04 7.73
CA PRO A 64 -26.66 11.43 7.52
C PRO A 64 -27.10 12.13 8.81
N ASN A 65 -27.65 11.37 9.78
CA ASN A 65 -28.09 11.87 11.08
C ASN A 65 -27.30 11.25 12.24
N ASN A 66 -26.17 10.59 11.97
CA ASN A 66 -25.37 9.89 12.98
C ASN A 66 -23.92 10.43 13.04
N PRO A 67 -23.71 11.63 13.63
CA PRO A 67 -22.38 12.20 13.84
C PRO A 67 -21.43 11.29 14.64
N VAL A 68 -21.96 10.42 15.51
CA VAL A 68 -21.12 9.50 16.32
C VAL A 68 -20.41 8.46 15.45
N HIS A 69 -20.97 8.09 14.28
CA HIS A 69 -20.28 7.25 13.31
C HIS A 69 -19.58 8.05 12.21
N GLY A 70 -20.25 9.07 11.65
CA GLY A 70 -19.73 9.75 10.47
C GLY A 70 -18.53 10.66 10.73
N ILE A 71 -18.44 11.29 11.90
CA ILE A 71 -17.28 12.13 12.25
C ILE A 71 -16.02 11.28 12.41
N PRO A 72 -16.01 10.20 13.22
CA PRO A 72 -14.88 9.27 13.27
C PRO A 72 -14.48 8.73 11.90
N LEU A 73 -15.45 8.40 11.04
CA LEU A 73 -15.17 7.89 9.70
C LEU A 73 -14.43 8.94 8.86
N LEU A 74 -14.92 10.19 8.84
CA LEU A 74 -14.28 11.29 8.11
C LEU A 74 -12.89 11.61 8.62
N ILE A 75 -12.69 11.65 9.95
CA ILE A 75 -11.34 11.83 10.52
C ILE A 75 -10.43 10.68 10.10
N THR A 76 -10.94 9.44 10.07
CA THR A 76 -10.16 8.26 9.66
C THR A 76 -9.73 8.35 8.20
N VAL A 77 -10.64 8.67 7.27
CA VAL A 77 -10.30 8.76 5.84
C VAL A 77 -9.48 10.00 5.48
N CYS A 78 -9.54 11.05 6.30
CA CYS A 78 -8.72 12.26 6.12
C CYS A 78 -7.32 12.14 6.72
N SER A 79 -7.09 11.13 7.55
CA SER A 79 -5.79 10.90 8.19
C SER A 79 -4.70 10.65 7.14
N PRO A 80 -3.42 10.91 7.45
CA PRO A 80 -2.33 10.45 6.60
C PRO A 80 -2.16 8.93 6.68
N GLY A 81 -1.48 8.38 5.69
CA GLY A 81 -1.00 7.00 5.67
C GLY A 81 -0.21 6.65 6.93
N GLY A 82 -0.34 5.40 7.39
CA GLY A 82 0.34 4.91 8.60
C GLY A 82 1.53 4.01 8.27
N SER A 83 2.54 3.94 9.16
CA SER A 83 3.79 3.19 8.93
C SER A 83 3.67 1.69 8.66
N TYR A 84 2.50 1.13 8.89
CA TYR A 84 2.19 -0.24 8.49
C TYR A 84 2.03 -0.40 6.98
N SER A 85 1.73 0.65 6.22
CA SER A 85 1.82 0.62 4.75
C SER A 85 3.23 0.21 4.33
N ASN A 86 4.26 0.80 4.94
CA ASN A 86 5.66 0.42 4.72
C ASN A 86 5.91 -1.05 5.07
N TRP A 87 5.27 -1.56 6.13
CA TRP A 87 5.39 -2.97 6.49
C TRP A 87 4.74 -3.88 5.44
N TRP A 88 3.55 -3.56 4.95
CA TRP A 88 2.91 -4.29 3.84
C TRP A 88 3.74 -4.26 2.56
N CYS A 89 4.28 -3.09 2.20
CA CYS A 89 5.17 -2.93 1.05
C CYS A 89 6.45 -3.76 1.20
N SER A 90 7.01 -3.81 2.41
CA SER A 90 8.18 -4.65 2.72
C SER A 90 7.86 -6.14 2.64
N LEU A 91 6.75 -6.60 3.22
CA LEU A 91 6.39 -8.03 3.23
C LEU A 91 6.08 -8.57 1.84
N PHE A 92 5.39 -7.78 1.02
CA PHE A 92 5.01 -8.19 -0.33
C PHE A 92 5.97 -7.70 -1.39
N ASN A 93 7.07 -7.06 -1.01
CA ASN A 93 8.07 -6.55 -1.93
C ASN A 93 7.47 -5.68 -3.05
N SER A 94 6.52 -4.80 -2.71
CA SER A 94 6.19 -3.66 -3.58
C SER A 94 7.25 -2.57 -3.40
N ASP A 95 7.14 -1.42 -4.07
CA ASP A 95 8.12 -0.34 -3.93
C ASP A 95 8.10 0.28 -2.52
N LEU A 96 9.02 -0.18 -1.65
CA LEU A 96 9.18 0.28 -0.28
C LEU A 96 9.73 1.72 -0.20
N PRO A 97 10.76 2.11 -0.98
CA PRO A 97 11.25 3.50 -1.00
C PRO A 97 10.14 4.51 -1.32
N LEU A 98 9.26 4.21 -2.28
CA LEU A 98 8.13 5.05 -2.66
C LEU A 98 7.10 5.14 -1.53
N SER A 99 6.77 4.01 -0.88
CA SER A 99 5.87 4.01 0.29
C SER A 99 6.40 4.95 1.37
N MET A 100 7.68 4.83 1.75
CA MET A 100 8.29 5.69 2.76
C MET A 100 8.34 7.17 2.34
N ALA A 101 8.64 7.44 1.07
CA ALA A 101 8.64 8.80 0.55
C ALA A 101 7.24 9.42 0.62
N MET A 102 6.20 8.65 0.27
CA MET A 102 4.80 9.07 0.41
C MET A 102 4.40 9.26 1.86
N THR A 103 4.72 8.33 2.77
CA THR A 103 4.42 8.48 4.21
C THR A 103 5.09 9.72 4.78
N THR A 104 6.35 9.98 4.40
CA THR A 104 7.10 11.17 4.84
C THR A 104 6.41 12.44 4.33
N ALA A 105 6.09 12.50 3.04
CA ALA A 105 5.42 13.66 2.44
C ALA A 105 4.02 13.87 3.02
N SER A 106 3.22 12.81 3.16
CA SER A 106 1.87 12.87 3.72
C SER A 106 1.89 13.29 5.19
N SER A 107 2.85 12.79 5.97
CA SER A 107 3.00 13.17 7.38
C SER A 107 3.39 14.63 7.57
N LEU A 108 4.30 15.15 6.74
CA LEU A 108 4.69 16.57 6.79
C LEU A 108 3.51 17.48 6.39
N LEU A 109 2.76 17.11 5.35
CA LEU A 109 1.60 17.87 4.91
C LEU A 109 0.43 17.80 5.90
N ALA A 110 0.24 16.66 6.57
CA ALA A 110 -0.88 16.41 7.48
C ALA A 110 -0.98 17.41 8.64
N VAL A 111 0.12 18.04 9.06
CA VAL A 111 0.09 19.08 10.10
C VAL A 111 -0.89 20.20 9.76
N GLY A 112 -0.93 20.61 8.48
CA GLY A 112 -1.87 21.62 7.98
C GLY A 112 -3.06 21.04 7.23
N THR A 113 -2.85 20.02 6.40
CA THR A 113 -3.91 19.51 5.53
C THR A 113 -4.97 18.74 6.30
N LEU A 114 -4.63 18.02 7.37
CA LEU A 114 -5.58 17.24 8.14
C LEU A 114 -6.71 18.09 8.76
N PRO A 115 -6.43 19.15 9.55
CA PRO A 115 -7.50 19.97 10.13
C PRO A 115 -8.34 20.67 9.04
N VAL A 116 -7.71 21.11 7.96
CA VAL A 116 -8.41 21.71 6.81
C VAL A 116 -9.35 20.69 6.15
N ASN A 117 -8.87 19.47 5.88
CA ASN A 117 -9.67 18.41 5.28
C ASN A 117 -10.87 18.05 6.15
N ILE A 118 -10.62 17.80 7.43
CA ILE A 118 -11.67 17.47 8.40
C ILE A 118 -12.73 18.58 8.41
N THR A 119 -12.32 19.84 8.46
CA THR A 119 -13.25 20.99 8.46
C THR A 119 -14.10 21.03 7.20
N ILE A 120 -13.49 20.90 6.02
CA ILE A 120 -14.20 20.92 4.73
C ILE A 120 -15.18 19.76 4.65
N TYR A 121 -14.73 18.53 4.88
CA TYR A 121 -15.57 17.34 4.72
C TYR A 121 -16.65 17.23 5.79
N LEU A 122 -16.43 17.75 7.00
CA LEU A 122 -17.47 17.83 8.02
C LEU A 122 -18.53 18.86 7.69
N ALA A 123 -18.14 20.05 7.23
CA ALA A 123 -19.09 21.07 6.78
C ALA A 123 -19.94 20.55 5.61
N LEU A 124 -19.30 19.79 4.69
CA LEU A 124 -20.02 19.11 3.63
C LEU A 124 -20.88 17.97 4.15
N ALA A 125 -20.46 17.18 5.14
CA ALA A 125 -21.26 16.07 5.64
C ALA A 125 -22.49 16.53 6.45
N TYR A 126 -22.30 17.53 7.31
CA TYR A 126 -23.28 17.98 8.31
C TYR A 126 -23.44 19.51 8.29
N PRO A 127 -24.08 20.10 7.26
CA PRO A 127 -24.15 21.55 7.08
C PRO A 127 -24.94 22.29 8.18
N ASN A 128 -25.84 21.59 8.88
CA ASN A 128 -26.67 22.16 9.95
C ASN A 128 -26.08 21.93 11.36
N ARG A 129 -24.88 21.35 11.45
CA ARG A 129 -24.18 21.19 12.72
C ARG A 129 -23.69 22.58 13.13
N GLY A 130 -24.13 23.07 14.29
CA GLY A 130 -23.63 24.33 14.86
C GLY A 130 -22.11 24.31 15.06
N ASP A 131 -21.55 25.43 15.51
CA ASP A 131 -20.09 25.68 15.59
C ASP A 131 -19.33 24.83 16.63
N ASP A 132 -19.93 23.74 17.12
CA ASP A 132 -19.32 22.73 17.97
C ASP A 132 -18.35 21.86 17.14
N GLY A 133 -17.23 22.50 16.81
CA GLY A 133 -16.17 21.98 15.96
C GLY A 133 -15.47 20.76 16.57
N VAL A 134 -14.91 19.93 15.69
CA VAL A 134 -14.04 18.81 16.09
C VAL A 134 -12.72 19.36 16.64
N LYS A 135 -12.40 19.01 17.89
CA LYS A 135 -11.16 19.45 18.55
C LYS A 135 -10.02 18.53 18.15
N VAL A 136 -9.25 18.93 17.14
CA VAL A 136 -8.04 18.23 16.75
C VAL A 136 -7.01 18.31 17.87
N ALA A 137 -6.60 17.14 18.40
CA ALA A 137 -5.54 17.04 19.39
C ALA A 137 -4.16 17.28 18.76
N TYR A 138 -3.83 18.54 18.46
CA TYR A 138 -2.60 18.94 17.76
C TYR A 138 -1.32 18.37 18.39
N GLY A 139 -1.26 18.26 19.72
CA GLY A 139 -0.10 17.67 20.41
C GLY A 139 0.08 16.18 20.09
N GLY A 140 -1.00 15.39 20.13
CA GLY A 140 -0.97 13.96 19.78
C GLY A 140 -0.71 13.73 18.29
N LEU A 141 -1.32 14.57 17.43
CA LEU A 141 -1.05 14.59 16.00
C LEU A 141 0.43 14.84 15.71
N PHE A 142 0.99 15.94 16.22
CA PHE A 142 2.38 16.30 16.01
C PHE A 142 3.33 15.22 16.51
N LEU A 143 3.09 14.68 17.71
CA LEU A 143 3.90 13.59 18.26
C LEU A 143 3.87 12.34 17.37
N SER A 144 2.68 11.94 16.90
CA SER A 144 2.55 10.78 16.01
C SER A 144 3.29 11.00 14.69
N LEU A 145 3.15 12.16 14.07
CA LEU A 145 3.79 12.46 12.79
C LEU A 145 5.31 12.61 12.94
N ALA A 146 5.76 13.27 14.01
CA ALA A 146 7.17 13.42 14.33
C ALA A 146 7.83 12.06 14.55
N MET A 147 7.20 11.13 15.29
CA MET A 147 7.74 9.78 15.46
C MET A 147 7.94 9.06 14.12
N VAL A 148 7.00 9.19 13.19
CA VAL A 148 7.11 8.57 11.86
C VAL A 148 8.26 9.17 11.07
N VAL A 149 8.31 10.50 10.95
CA VAL A 149 9.36 11.19 10.17
C VAL A 149 10.74 10.95 10.80
N CYS A 150 10.85 11.03 12.13
CA CYS A 150 12.11 10.75 12.83
C CYS A 150 12.54 9.29 12.70
N GLY A 151 11.61 8.33 12.82
CA GLY A 151 11.91 6.92 12.64
C GLY A 151 12.44 6.60 11.24
N ILE A 152 11.79 7.15 10.20
CA ILE A 152 12.25 6.99 8.82
C ILE A 152 13.63 7.64 8.63
N GLY A 153 13.81 8.88 9.10
CA GLY A 153 15.08 9.60 8.97
C GLY A 153 16.25 8.90 9.67
N LEU A 154 16.03 8.39 10.89
CA LEU A 154 17.06 7.65 11.63
C LEU A 154 17.35 6.28 10.99
N GLY A 155 16.34 5.60 10.46
CA GLY A 155 16.53 4.34 9.73
C GLY A 155 17.35 4.55 8.45
N LEU A 156 17.01 5.56 7.64
CA LEU A 156 17.79 5.92 6.44
C LEU A 156 19.22 6.32 6.80
N LEU A 157 19.42 7.04 7.90
CA LEU A 157 20.76 7.37 8.38
C LEU A 157 21.57 6.12 8.76
N ALA A 158 20.94 5.14 9.41
CA ALA A 158 21.56 3.85 9.70
C ALA A 158 21.89 3.10 8.41
N SER A 159 21.00 3.12 7.41
CA SER A 159 21.23 2.54 6.09
C SER A 159 22.44 3.12 5.36
N ILE A 160 22.72 4.42 5.53
CA ILE A 160 23.90 5.10 4.95
C ILE A 160 25.17 4.74 5.73
N LYS A 161 25.11 4.80 7.06
CA LYS A 161 26.31 4.69 7.91
C LYS A 161 26.75 3.25 8.15
N ARG A 162 25.81 2.30 8.17
CA ARG A 162 26.03 0.89 8.52
C ARG A 162 25.23 -0.03 7.59
N PRO A 163 25.56 -0.10 6.28
CA PRO A 163 24.86 -0.99 5.33
C PRO A 163 24.88 -2.47 5.77
N GLU A 164 25.89 -2.89 6.54
CA GLU A 164 25.99 -4.23 7.10
C GLU A 164 24.83 -4.60 8.05
N TRP A 165 24.12 -3.61 8.61
CA TRP A 165 23.03 -3.83 9.56
C TRP A 165 21.65 -3.94 8.90
N ARG A 166 21.53 -3.59 7.61
CA ARG A 166 20.24 -3.52 6.88
C ARG A 166 19.41 -4.80 7.05
N GLY A 167 20.03 -5.97 6.86
CA GLY A 167 19.33 -7.26 6.96
C GLY A 167 18.83 -7.59 8.38
N ASN A 168 19.62 -7.32 9.41
CA ASN A 168 19.23 -7.64 10.80
C ASN A 168 18.19 -6.65 11.35
N LEU A 169 18.36 -5.36 11.06
CA LEU A 169 17.41 -4.32 11.45
C LEU A 169 16.07 -4.47 10.70
N GLY A 170 16.12 -4.91 9.44
CA GLY A 170 14.92 -5.28 8.68
C GLY A 170 14.11 -6.39 9.33
N LYS A 171 14.78 -7.50 9.70
CA LYS A 171 14.14 -8.61 10.43
C LYS A 171 13.53 -8.14 11.76
N LEU A 172 14.25 -7.28 12.49
CA LEU A 172 13.74 -6.69 13.73
C LEU A 172 12.49 -5.83 13.49
N GLY A 173 12.49 -5.00 12.44
CA GLY A 173 11.34 -4.19 12.05
C GLY A 173 10.13 -5.04 11.68
N ASN A 174 10.33 -6.12 10.92
CA ASN A 174 9.27 -7.07 10.58
C ASN A 174 8.71 -7.79 11.82
N ALA A 175 9.58 -8.23 12.73
CA ALA A 175 9.17 -8.84 14.00
C ALA A 175 8.38 -7.88 14.89
N ALA A 176 8.75 -6.59 14.91
CA ALA A 176 8.00 -5.54 15.59
C ALA A 176 6.60 -5.36 14.99
N GLY A 177 6.46 -5.42 13.66
CA GLY A 177 5.16 -5.44 12.96
C GLY A 177 4.26 -6.58 13.39
N VAL A 178 4.77 -7.81 13.36
CA VAL A 178 4.01 -8.99 13.85
C VAL A 178 3.62 -8.81 15.31
N THR A 179 4.55 -8.35 16.15
CA THR A 179 4.31 -8.14 17.59
C THR A 179 3.18 -7.15 17.84
N LEU A 180 3.17 -6.02 17.13
CA LEU A 180 2.10 -5.03 17.27
C LEU A 180 0.73 -5.54 16.77
N VAL A 181 0.71 -6.35 15.71
CA VAL A 181 -0.54 -6.99 15.25
C VAL A 181 -1.08 -7.94 16.33
N LEU A 182 -0.23 -8.80 16.90
CA LEU A 182 -0.62 -9.71 17.98
C LEU A 182 -1.09 -8.96 19.23
N LEU A 183 -0.39 -7.89 19.60
CA LEU A 183 -0.76 -7.03 20.73
C LEU A 183 -2.13 -6.36 20.49
N GLY A 184 -2.37 -5.88 19.26
CA GLY A 184 -3.65 -5.30 18.86
C GLY A 184 -4.80 -6.30 18.95
N VAL A 185 -4.61 -7.52 18.45
CA VAL A 185 -5.61 -8.61 18.55
C VAL A 185 -5.88 -8.97 20.01
N PHE A 186 -4.83 -9.08 20.84
CA PHE A 186 -4.96 -9.38 22.25
C PHE A 186 -5.78 -8.31 22.99
N PHE A 187 -5.46 -7.03 22.84
CA PHE A 187 -6.21 -5.95 23.50
C PHE A 187 -7.64 -5.81 22.98
N SER A 188 -7.85 -5.98 21.66
CA SER A 188 -9.19 -5.94 21.06
C SER A 188 -10.09 -7.06 21.60
N SER A 189 -9.55 -8.28 21.75
CA SER A 189 -10.30 -9.45 22.22
C SER A 189 -10.70 -9.38 23.70
N ASN A 190 -10.02 -8.53 24.49
CA ASN A 190 -10.31 -8.33 25.91
C ASN A 190 -11.15 -7.07 26.18
N SER A 191 -11.68 -6.41 25.14
CA SER A 191 -12.52 -5.22 25.30
C SER A 191 -13.97 -5.59 25.63
N SER A 192 -14.59 -4.82 26.53
CA SER A 192 -15.95 -5.04 27.05
C SER A 192 -17.07 -4.79 26.03
N ARG A 193 -16.77 -4.22 24.86
CA ARG A 193 -17.72 -4.02 23.76
C ARG A 193 -17.17 -4.58 22.45
N PRO A 194 -17.64 -5.76 22.01
CA PRO A 194 -17.15 -6.36 20.78
C PRO A 194 -17.56 -5.53 19.56
N ILE A 195 -16.59 -5.24 18.71
CA ILE A 195 -16.75 -4.68 17.34
C ILE A 195 -17.74 -5.48 16.48
N TRP A 196 -17.98 -6.74 16.85
CA TRP A 196 -18.81 -7.71 16.14
C TRP A 196 -20.32 -7.61 16.44
N ALA A 197 -20.74 -6.72 17.35
CA ALA A 197 -22.14 -6.50 17.70
C ALA A 197 -22.64 -5.12 17.21
N ARG A 198 -22.53 -4.84 15.91
CA ARG A 198 -22.96 -3.58 15.28
C ARG A 198 -23.99 -3.83 14.17
N SER A 199 -24.71 -2.77 13.77
CA SER A 199 -25.68 -2.85 12.69
C SER A 199 -25.00 -3.12 11.34
N LEU A 200 -25.75 -3.69 10.37
CA LEU A 200 -25.25 -3.88 9.01
C LEU A 200 -24.85 -2.54 8.36
N GLU A 201 -25.62 -1.48 8.62
CA GLU A 201 -25.34 -0.11 8.18
C GLU A 201 -23.95 0.36 8.65
N PHE A 202 -23.57 0.06 9.90
CA PHE A 202 -22.23 0.37 10.41
C PHE A 202 -21.15 -0.37 9.61
N TYR A 203 -21.32 -1.68 9.38
CA TYR A 203 -20.31 -2.48 8.67
C TYR A 203 -20.13 -2.03 7.22
N VAL A 204 -21.23 -1.79 6.51
CA VAL A 204 -21.19 -1.32 5.12
C VAL A 204 -20.66 0.11 5.07
N GLY A 205 -21.20 1.02 5.88
CA GLY A 205 -20.83 2.43 5.87
C GLY A 205 -19.35 2.68 6.22
N VAL A 206 -18.78 1.92 7.15
CA VAL A 206 -17.36 2.05 7.50
C VAL A 206 -16.47 1.28 6.52
N GLY A 207 -16.91 0.11 6.03
CA GLY A 207 -16.09 -0.74 5.17
C GLY A 207 -15.98 -0.28 3.71
N VAL A 208 -17.06 0.27 3.14
CA VAL A 208 -17.11 0.65 1.71
C VAL A 208 -16.04 1.68 1.32
N PRO A 209 -15.82 2.78 2.06
CA PRO A 209 -14.77 3.74 1.73
C PRO A 209 -13.38 3.12 1.63
N CYS A 210 -13.06 2.17 2.50
CA CYS A 210 -11.77 1.48 2.49
C CYS A 210 -11.57 0.70 1.19
N VAL A 211 -12.55 -0.14 0.82
CA VAL A 211 -12.46 -0.99 -0.39
C VAL A 211 -12.52 -0.15 -1.66
N VAL A 212 -13.42 0.83 -1.72
CA VAL A 212 -13.55 1.72 -2.89
C VAL A 212 -12.31 2.58 -3.05
N GLY A 213 -11.80 3.18 -1.97
CA GLY A 213 -10.58 3.97 -2.00
C GLY A 213 -9.38 3.17 -2.49
N LEU A 214 -9.23 1.94 -2.02
CA LEU A 214 -8.21 0.99 -2.48
C LEU A 214 -8.33 0.70 -3.98
N LEU A 215 -9.53 0.35 -4.46
CA LEU A 215 -9.74 0.03 -5.88
C LEU A 215 -9.51 1.24 -6.79
N VAL A 216 -10.01 2.41 -6.40
CA VAL A 216 -9.84 3.64 -7.18
C VAL A 216 -8.37 4.04 -7.20
N ALA A 217 -7.65 3.95 -6.07
CA ALA A 217 -6.23 4.26 -6.04
C ALA A 217 -5.41 3.35 -6.96
N LEU A 218 -5.72 2.04 -6.99
CA LEU A 218 -5.05 1.08 -7.87
C LEU A 218 -5.29 1.39 -9.35
N VAL A 219 -6.56 1.59 -9.71
CA VAL A 219 -6.95 1.90 -11.09
C VAL A 219 -6.37 3.24 -11.53
N PHE A 220 -6.42 4.25 -10.67
CA PHE A 220 -5.91 5.58 -10.96
C PHE A 220 -4.39 5.58 -11.13
N ALA A 221 -3.65 4.96 -10.20
CA ALA A 221 -2.20 4.80 -10.30
C ALA A 221 -1.77 4.07 -11.58
N TYR A 222 -2.50 3.01 -11.95
CA TYR A 222 -2.25 2.26 -13.18
C TYR A 222 -2.59 3.07 -14.43
N ALA A 223 -3.71 3.80 -14.44
CA ALA A 223 -4.11 4.68 -15.53
C ALA A 223 -3.13 5.84 -15.75
N CYS A 224 -2.49 6.33 -14.68
CA CYS A 224 -1.41 7.32 -14.76
C CYS A 224 -0.08 6.75 -15.27
N GLY A 225 0.00 5.45 -15.58
CA GLY A 225 1.17 4.83 -16.20
C GLY A 225 2.30 4.51 -15.23
N LEU A 226 2.03 4.40 -13.92
CA LEU A 226 3.04 3.96 -12.96
C LEU A 226 3.42 2.48 -13.19
N PRO A 227 4.69 2.10 -12.93
CA PRO A 227 5.08 0.68 -12.91
C PRO A 227 4.26 -0.10 -11.88
N LYS A 228 4.01 -1.39 -12.15
CA LYS A 228 3.13 -2.21 -11.29
C LYS A 228 3.52 -2.21 -9.80
N PRO A 229 4.81 -2.34 -9.41
CA PRO A 229 5.23 -2.26 -8.00
C PRO A 229 4.93 -0.90 -7.38
N HIS A 230 4.98 0.18 -8.17
CA HIS A 230 4.65 1.53 -7.70
C HIS A 230 3.14 1.70 -7.56
N CYS A 231 2.33 1.17 -8.49
CA CYS A 231 0.87 1.17 -8.38
C CYS A 231 0.41 0.48 -7.09
N LEU A 232 1.00 -0.68 -6.80
CA LEU A 232 0.69 -1.42 -5.58
C LEU A 232 1.07 -0.62 -4.33
N SER A 233 2.27 -0.03 -4.28
CA SER A 233 2.67 0.82 -3.14
C SER A 233 1.79 2.05 -2.96
N VAL A 234 1.44 2.76 -4.03
CA VAL A 234 0.51 3.91 -3.98
C VAL A 234 -0.85 3.49 -3.43
N THR A 235 -1.33 2.31 -3.82
CA THR A 235 -2.59 1.75 -3.35
C THR A 235 -2.52 1.38 -1.87
N ILE A 236 -1.47 0.68 -1.46
CA ILE A 236 -1.24 0.29 -0.05
C ILE A 236 -1.19 1.53 0.84
N GLU A 237 -0.42 2.55 0.43
CA GLU A 237 -0.27 3.80 1.17
C GLU A 237 -1.60 4.56 1.28
N THR A 238 -2.37 4.63 0.21
CA THR A 238 -3.68 5.29 0.22
C THR A 238 -4.69 4.53 1.08
N ALA A 239 -4.70 3.20 1.03
CA ALA A 239 -5.71 2.41 1.74
C ALA A 239 -5.42 2.30 3.24
N TYR A 240 -4.14 2.23 3.63
CA TYR A 240 -3.74 2.02 5.03
C TYR A 240 -3.68 3.35 5.80
N GLN A 241 -4.77 3.65 6.51
CA GLN A 241 -4.85 4.86 7.31
C GLN A 241 -4.20 4.69 8.69
N ASN A 242 -3.62 5.77 9.21
CA ASN A 242 -3.16 5.82 10.60
C ASN A 242 -4.37 6.01 11.54
N THR A 243 -4.87 4.91 12.10
CA THR A 243 -6.05 4.89 12.99
C THR A 243 -5.78 5.42 14.41
N ALA A 244 -4.53 5.66 14.79
CA ALA A 244 -4.21 6.27 16.09
C ALA A 244 -4.62 7.75 16.16
N ILE A 245 -4.51 8.47 15.03
CA ILE A 245 -4.91 9.87 14.90
C ILE A 245 -6.43 10.06 15.13
N PRO A 246 -7.34 9.38 14.41
CA PRO A 246 -8.77 9.50 14.66
C PRO A 246 -9.15 9.08 16.07
N LEU A 247 -8.52 8.04 16.63
CA LEU A 247 -8.75 7.64 18.01
C LEU A 247 -8.40 8.75 19.02
N ALA A 248 -7.26 9.43 18.82
CA ALA A 248 -6.86 10.57 19.66
C ALA A 248 -7.85 11.74 19.55
N VAL A 249 -8.31 12.05 18.34
CA VAL A 249 -9.30 13.12 18.11
C VAL A 249 -10.66 12.77 18.72
N ILE A 250 -11.05 11.49 18.68
CA ILE A 250 -12.29 11.03 19.30
C ILE A 250 -12.23 11.26 20.82
N LEU A 251 -11.13 10.88 21.46
CA LEU A 251 -10.94 11.04 22.90
C LEU A 251 -10.90 12.51 23.34
N SER A 252 -10.53 13.45 22.47
CA SER A 252 -10.54 14.89 22.76
C SER A 252 -11.84 15.61 22.39
N THR A 253 -12.65 15.01 21.51
CA THR A 253 -13.86 15.65 20.95
C THR A 253 -15.14 15.14 21.59
N PHE A 254 -15.25 13.83 21.82
CA PHE A 254 -16.48 13.22 22.33
C PHE A 254 -16.46 13.13 23.86
N SER A 255 -17.64 13.26 24.46
CA SER A 255 -17.87 13.11 25.89
C SER A 255 -19.02 12.15 26.12
N ASN A 256 -18.87 11.26 27.10
CA ASN A 256 -19.94 10.34 27.52
C ASN A 256 -21.10 11.06 28.23
N ASN A 257 -20.91 12.34 28.60
CA ASN A 257 -21.95 13.17 29.22
C ASN A 257 -22.77 13.98 28.19
N ASP A 258 -22.50 13.83 26.88
CA ASP A 258 -23.21 14.57 25.83
C ASP A 258 -24.55 13.90 25.50
N GLN A 259 -25.63 14.41 26.10
CA GLN A 259 -26.97 13.85 25.97
C GLN A 259 -27.49 13.83 24.52
N ALA A 260 -27.16 14.83 23.70
CA ALA A 260 -27.59 14.86 22.30
C ALA A 260 -26.96 13.73 21.48
N MET A 261 -25.69 13.42 21.77
CA MET A 261 -24.99 12.28 21.15
C MET A 261 -25.49 10.94 21.70
N CYS A 262 -25.83 10.86 22.99
CA CYS A 262 -26.45 9.67 23.60
C CYS A 262 -27.81 9.34 22.97
N ASP A 263 -28.64 10.36 22.72
CA ASP A 263 -29.94 10.21 22.07
C ASP A 263 -29.78 9.72 20.62
N THR A 264 -28.78 10.24 19.90
CA THR A 264 -28.46 9.86 18.51
C THR A 264 -28.12 8.37 18.38
N ILE A 265 -27.47 7.79 19.39
CA ILE A 265 -27.09 6.36 19.40
C ILE A 265 -28.13 5.47 20.12
N GLY A 266 -29.29 6.02 20.47
CA GLY A 266 -30.38 5.29 21.11
C GLY A 266 -30.05 4.76 22.51
N MET A 267 -28.99 5.26 23.15
CA MET A 267 -28.59 4.90 24.50
C MET A 267 -29.13 5.95 25.48
N ARG A 268 -30.44 5.93 25.70
CA ARG A 268 -31.03 6.70 26.80
C ARG A 268 -30.84 5.91 28.10
N ALA A 269 -30.42 6.60 29.16
CA ALA A 269 -30.74 6.13 30.50
C ALA A 269 -32.25 6.15 30.64
N GLU A 270 -32.91 5.00 30.51
CA GLU A 270 -34.23 4.86 31.12
C GLU A 270 -34.00 5.16 32.61
N ALA A 271 -34.59 6.26 33.08
CA ALA A 271 -34.73 6.50 34.50
C ALA A 271 -35.65 5.39 35.04
N VAL A 272 -35.05 4.24 35.35
CA VAL A 272 -35.70 3.23 36.18
C VAL A 272 -35.69 3.84 37.58
N GLU A 273 -36.83 4.41 37.98
CA GLU A 273 -37.16 4.58 39.38
C GLU A 273 -37.22 3.17 40.01
N GLY A 274 -36.08 2.71 40.50
CA GLY A 274 -35.95 1.39 41.11
C GLY A 274 -34.59 1.24 41.74
N GLU A 275 -34.58 1.09 43.06
CA GLU A 275 -33.40 0.90 43.88
C GLU A 275 -32.45 -0.17 43.30
N GLY A 276 -31.20 0.24 42.98
CA GLY A 276 -30.07 -0.69 42.88
C GLY A 276 -29.48 -0.97 41.49
N GLY A 277 -29.93 -0.33 40.40
CA GLY A 277 -29.31 -0.46 39.07
C GLY A 277 -28.81 0.88 38.53
N GLY A 278 -27.50 1.05 38.41
CA GLY A 278 -26.91 2.27 37.83
C GLY A 278 -27.39 2.52 36.38
N PRO A 279 -27.45 3.78 35.92
CA PRO A 279 -27.96 4.12 34.60
C PRO A 279 -27.19 3.35 33.51
N ALA A 280 -27.88 2.93 32.45
CA ALA A 280 -27.23 2.41 31.25
C ALA A 280 -26.18 3.43 30.77
N ASP A 281 -24.91 3.15 31.03
CA ASP A 281 -23.83 4.12 30.94
C ASP A 281 -23.63 4.52 29.48
N CYS A 282 -24.02 5.75 29.15
CA CYS A 282 -23.87 6.28 27.80
C CYS A 282 -22.37 6.31 27.45
N ASP A 283 -21.96 5.54 26.45
CA ASP A 283 -20.55 5.45 26.06
C ASP A 283 -20.39 5.75 24.58
N VAL A 284 -20.57 7.03 24.26
CA VAL A 284 -20.35 7.64 22.95
C VAL A 284 -18.92 7.41 22.49
N ILE A 285 -17.95 7.54 23.40
CA ILE A 285 -16.52 7.38 23.10
C ILE A 285 -16.25 5.98 22.57
N GLY A 286 -16.75 4.93 23.24
CA GLY A 286 -16.56 3.55 22.80
C GLY A 286 -17.26 3.22 21.47
N VAL A 287 -18.41 3.85 21.19
CA VAL A 287 -19.07 3.72 19.87
C VAL A 287 -18.27 4.41 18.78
N ALA A 288 -17.87 5.66 18.99
CA ALA A 288 -17.06 6.42 18.05
C ALA A 288 -15.72 5.73 17.77
N ALA A 289 -15.03 5.25 18.82
CA ALA A 289 -13.76 4.52 18.71
C ALA A 289 -13.91 3.17 17.97
N GLY A 290 -15.12 2.61 17.92
CA GLY A 290 -15.44 1.42 17.14
C GLY A 290 -15.22 1.62 15.64
N VAL A 291 -15.41 2.84 15.11
CA VAL A 291 -15.26 3.16 13.68
C VAL A 291 -13.82 2.94 13.18
N PRO A 292 -12.78 3.65 13.69
CA PRO A 292 -11.41 3.42 13.25
C PRO A 292 -10.92 2.00 13.56
N THR A 293 -11.42 1.38 14.64
CA THR A 293 -11.08 0.00 14.99
C THR A 293 -11.60 -0.99 13.95
N PHE A 294 -12.85 -0.85 13.51
CA PHE A 294 -13.42 -1.71 12.47
C PHE A 294 -12.82 -1.39 11.09
N TYR A 295 -12.58 -0.12 10.77
CA TYR A 295 -11.87 0.29 9.56
C TYR A 295 -10.49 -0.39 9.47
N GLN A 296 -9.77 -0.49 10.60
CA GLN A 296 -8.48 -1.17 10.66
C GLN A 296 -8.58 -2.67 10.30
N VAL A 297 -9.65 -3.34 10.72
CA VAL A 297 -9.89 -4.75 10.33
C VAL A 297 -10.10 -4.84 8.82
N ILE A 298 -10.95 -3.98 8.26
CA ILE A 298 -11.23 -3.99 6.82
C ILE A 298 -10.00 -3.67 5.99
N GLN A 299 -9.19 -2.67 6.36
CA GLN A 299 -7.99 -2.33 5.61
C GLN A 299 -6.95 -3.46 5.65
N VAL A 300 -6.77 -4.16 6.78
CA VAL A 300 -5.86 -5.30 6.89
C VAL A 300 -6.31 -6.46 6.00
N LEU A 301 -7.61 -6.79 6.02
CA LEU A 301 -8.16 -7.87 5.20
C LEU A 301 -8.11 -7.55 3.70
N SER A 302 -8.54 -6.35 3.32
CA SER A 302 -8.58 -5.92 1.91
C SER A 302 -7.17 -5.80 1.33
N LEU A 303 -6.20 -5.30 2.11
CA LEU A 303 -4.79 -5.27 1.70
C LEU A 303 -4.18 -6.66 1.65
N GLY A 304 -4.50 -7.55 2.58
CA GLY A 304 -4.06 -8.95 2.50
C GLY A 304 -4.45 -9.60 1.17
N ILE A 305 -5.71 -9.42 0.76
CA ILE A 305 -6.23 -9.92 -0.52
C ILE A 305 -5.53 -9.24 -1.69
N LEU A 306 -5.44 -7.90 -1.68
CA LEU A 306 -4.80 -7.13 -2.74
C LEU A 306 -3.33 -7.52 -2.93
N CYS A 307 -2.58 -7.62 -1.83
CA CYS A 307 -1.15 -7.89 -1.85
C CYS A 307 -0.86 -9.33 -2.30
N LEU A 308 -1.64 -10.32 -1.84
CA LEU A 308 -1.54 -11.71 -2.32
C LEU A 308 -1.87 -11.81 -3.81
N GLY A 309 -2.94 -11.15 -4.25
CA GLY A 309 -3.34 -11.11 -5.65
C GLY A 309 -2.31 -10.38 -6.53
N GLY A 310 -1.83 -9.23 -6.07
CA GLY A 310 -0.82 -8.41 -6.73
C GLY A 310 0.50 -9.16 -6.90
N TRP A 311 0.97 -9.85 -5.85
CA TRP A 311 2.14 -10.71 -5.93
C TRP A 311 1.97 -11.81 -6.99
N LYS A 312 0.86 -12.57 -6.93
CA LYS A 312 0.59 -13.64 -7.91
C LYS A 312 0.40 -13.12 -9.34
N ALA A 313 -0.04 -11.87 -9.50
CA ALA A 313 -0.16 -11.20 -10.79
C ALA A 313 1.15 -10.57 -11.30
N GLY A 314 2.25 -10.66 -10.55
CA GLY A 314 3.55 -10.05 -10.90
C GLY A 314 3.53 -8.52 -10.79
N TRP A 315 2.87 -7.98 -9.76
CA TRP A 315 2.86 -6.56 -9.42
C TRP A 315 3.84 -6.20 -8.31
N THR A 316 4.69 -7.13 -7.91
CA THR A 316 5.73 -6.98 -6.88
C THR A 316 7.09 -7.29 -7.48
N TYR A 317 8.17 -6.91 -6.80
CA TYR A 317 9.53 -7.31 -7.20
C TYR A 317 9.78 -8.81 -6.95
N ALA A 318 9.08 -9.42 -5.99
CA ALA A 318 9.16 -10.85 -5.75
C ALA A 318 8.49 -11.66 -6.89
N PRO A 319 9.12 -12.74 -7.41
CA PRO A 319 8.54 -13.57 -8.45
C PRO A 319 7.25 -14.31 -8.02
N PRO A 320 6.28 -14.50 -8.92
CA PRO A 320 4.99 -15.13 -8.59
C PRO A 320 5.09 -16.63 -8.28
N HIS A 321 6.15 -17.30 -8.76
CA HIS A 321 6.38 -18.73 -8.59
C HIS A 321 7.04 -19.09 -7.25
N HIS A 322 7.60 -18.11 -6.53
CA HIS A 322 8.15 -18.34 -5.19
C HIS A 322 7.06 -18.74 -4.19
N THR A 323 7.49 -19.36 -3.09
CA THR A 323 6.59 -19.71 -1.97
C THR A 323 6.30 -18.48 -1.12
N LEU A 324 5.14 -18.46 -0.45
CA LEU A 324 4.76 -17.34 0.41
C LEU A 324 5.80 -17.11 1.52
N TRP A 325 6.33 -18.18 2.12
CA TRP A 325 7.36 -18.09 3.14
C TRP A 325 8.64 -17.43 2.63
N ARG A 326 9.05 -17.75 1.40
CA ARG A 326 10.26 -17.16 0.80
C ARG A 326 10.09 -15.66 0.58
N ILE A 327 8.95 -15.23 0.03
CA ILE A 327 8.74 -13.80 -0.24
C ILE A 327 8.60 -12.95 1.02
N LEU A 328 8.12 -13.54 2.12
CA LEU A 328 7.99 -12.83 3.41
C LEU A 328 9.32 -12.72 4.16
N LEU A 329 10.30 -13.57 3.85
CA LEU A 329 11.60 -13.63 4.54
C LEU A 329 12.74 -12.98 3.74
N ASP A 330 12.70 -13.10 2.41
CA ASP A 330 13.71 -12.55 1.51
C ASP A 330 13.36 -11.11 1.13
N ASN A 331 14.38 -10.28 0.92
CA ASN A 331 14.25 -8.90 0.49
C ASN A 331 14.54 -8.78 -1.02
N TYR A 332 13.55 -8.35 -1.80
CA TYR A 332 13.65 -8.14 -3.26
C TYR A 332 13.67 -6.65 -3.65
N GLN A 333 13.92 -5.75 -2.69
CA GLN A 333 13.99 -4.32 -2.99
C GLN A 333 15.23 -4.00 -3.84
N PRO A 334 15.12 -3.10 -4.84
CA PRO A 334 16.26 -2.67 -5.62
C PRO A 334 17.25 -1.87 -4.76
N ILE A 335 18.55 -2.11 -4.98
CA ILE A 335 19.65 -1.38 -4.36
C ILE A 335 20.34 -0.56 -5.45
N ALA A 336 20.63 0.71 -5.17
CA ALA A 336 21.27 1.58 -6.14
C ALA A 336 22.69 1.09 -6.49
N GLY A 337 22.93 0.79 -7.77
CA GLY A 337 24.25 0.45 -8.29
C GLY A 337 24.59 -1.04 -8.36
N ASP A 338 23.67 -1.94 -7.97
CA ASP A 338 23.82 -3.36 -8.29
C ASP A 338 23.47 -3.59 -9.78
N ASP A 339 24.32 -4.35 -10.47
CA ASP A 339 24.03 -4.85 -11.82
C ASP A 339 22.70 -5.65 -11.81
N GLU A 340 21.96 -5.60 -12.92
CA GLU A 340 20.68 -6.30 -13.05
C GLU A 340 20.77 -7.73 -12.51
N PRO A 341 19.88 -8.15 -11.60
CA PRO A 341 19.99 -9.44 -10.92
C PRO A 341 20.16 -10.57 -11.92
N ASP A 342 21.03 -11.54 -11.61
CA ASP A 342 21.35 -12.69 -12.48
C ASP A 342 20.15 -13.61 -12.77
N ASP A 343 19.03 -13.43 -12.06
CA ASP A 343 17.79 -14.15 -12.28
C ASP A 343 16.94 -13.47 -13.39
N PRO A 344 16.76 -14.13 -14.56
CA PRO A 344 16.02 -13.58 -15.68
C PRO A 344 14.55 -13.28 -15.35
N ASP A 345 13.95 -13.95 -14.36
CA ASP A 345 12.57 -13.68 -13.94
C ASP A 345 12.45 -12.42 -13.07
N VAL A 346 13.51 -12.09 -12.31
CA VAL A 346 13.59 -10.86 -11.50
C VAL A 346 13.84 -9.63 -12.40
N ARG A 347 14.59 -9.79 -13.50
CA ARG A 347 14.75 -8.76 -14.55
C ARG A 347 13.42 -8.36 -15.20
N LEU A 348 12.54 -9.32 -15.46
CA LEU A 348 11.21 -9.08 -16.03
C LEU A 348 10.28 -8.35 -15.05
N ALA A 349 10.44 -8.56 -13.74
CA ALA A 349 9.69 -7.89 -12.69
C ALA A 349 10.16 -6.45 -12.43
N HIS A 350 11.47 -6.18 -12.54
CA HIS A 350 12.02 -4.83 -12.35
C HIS A 350 11.76 -3.87 -13.50
N GLY A 351 11.18 -4.32 -14.62
CA GLY A 351 10.93 -3.46 -15.77
C GLY A 351 12.24 -2.85 -16.28
N GLY A 352 13.07 -3.71 -16.88
CA GLY A 352 14.40 -3.42 -17.44
C GLY A 352 14.76 -1.94 -17.57
N SER A 353 15.72 -1.53 -16.75
CA SER A 353 16.33 -0.20 -16.79
C SER A 353 17.40 -0.18 -17.87
N THR A 354 17.00 -0.18 -19.14
CA THR A 354 17.81 0.38 -20.23
C THR A 354 16.92 1.05 -21.29
N GLY A 355 17.01 2.38 -21.33
CA GLY A 355 17.07 3.12 -22.59
C GLY A 355 15.74 3.57 -23.22
N SER A 356 15.56 4.89 -23.21
CA SER A 356 14.88 5.64 -24.27
C SER A 356 13.36 5.45 -24.40
N PHE A 357 12.65 6.52 -24.07
CA PHE A 357 11.41 6.87 -24.76
C PHE A 357 11.73 7.03 -26.27
N VAL A 358 11.71 5.93 -27.02
CA VAL A 358 11.53 5.99 -28.48
C VAL A 358 10.05 5.79 -28.76
N HIS A 359 9.48 6.80 -29.41
CA HIS A 359 8.21 6.74 -30.09
C HIS A 359 7.96 5.35 -30.67
N ARG A 360 6.91 4.69 -30.17
CA ARG A 360 6.46 3.39 -30.63
C ARG A 360 5.89 3.55 -32.05
N ASP A 361 6.76 3.44 -33.05
CA ASP A 361 6.33 3.40 -34.45
C ASP A 361 5.66 2.04 -34.74
N LEU A 362 4.43 2.10 -35.24
CA LEU A 362 3.48 0.99 -35.38
C LEU A 362 3.77 0.09 -36.61
N ARG A 363 5.04 -0.10 -36.98
CA ARG A 363 5.41 -0.84 -38.20
C ARG A 363 6.52 -1.87 -37.99
N ALA A 364 6.36 -2.78 -37.04
CA ALA A 364 7.20 -3.98 -37.00
C ALA A 364 6.46 -5.17 -36.38
N ARG A 365 5.29 -5.53 -36.92
CA ARG A 365 4.71 -6.87 -36.79
C ARG A 365 4.65 -7.52 -38.15
N ARG A 366 5.78 -8.06 -38.59
CA ARG A 366 5.83 -9.20 -39.51
C ARG A 366 7.26 -9.73 -39.57
N ARG A 367 7.45 -10.90 -38.97
CA ARG A 367 8.41 -11.98 -39.28
C ARG A 367 9.04 -12.51 -38.00
N HIS A 368 8.31 -13.40 -37.34
CA HIS A 368 8.91 -14.48 -36.56
C HIS A 368 8.68 -15.77 -37.34
N THR A 369 9.76 -16.37 -37.86
CA THR A 369 9.86 -17.83 -38.02
C THR A 369 11.33 -18.24 -38.09
N ARG A 370 11.76 -18.91 -37.01
CA ARG A 370 12.68 -20.07 -36.90
C ARG A 370 14.05 -20.07 -37.61
N SER A 371 15.12 -20.19 -36.80
CA SER A 371 16.18 -21.23 -36.88
C SER A 371 17.12 -21.04 -35.67
N LEU A 372 17.16 -21.91 -34.66
CA LEU A 372 17.96 -23.15 -34.53
C LEU A 372 19.47 -22.97 -34.80
N SER A 373 20.23 -23.18 -33.72
CA SER A 373 21.68 -23.08 -33.55
C SER A 373 22.44 -24.16 -34.33
N LEU A 374 23.55 -23.76 -34.96
CA LEU A 374 24.74 -24.57 -35.21
C LEU A 374 25.95 -23.63 -35.26
N GLY A 375 27.04 -24.03 -34.62
CA GLY A 375 28.25 -23.23 -34.45
C GLY A 375 29.26 -23.31 -35.61
N SER A 376 30.47 -22.85 -35.27
CA SER A 376 31.66 -22.69 -36.10
C SER A 376 31.70 -21.36 -36.86
N GLY A 377 32.73 -20.57 -36.55
CA GLY A 377 32.88 -19.21 -37.03
C GLY A 377 33.50 -19.14 -38.41
N GLU A 378 33.15 -18.06 -39.09
CA GLU A 378 33.98 -17.30 -40.01
C GLU A 378 33.30 -15.92 -40.16
N ASN A 379 34.07 -14.84 -40.01
CA ASN A 379 33.57 -13.47 -40.14
C ASN A 379 33.33 -13.17 -41.62
N PHE A 380 32.09 -12.87 -41.99
CA PHE A 380 31.74 -12.40 -43.33
C PHE A 380 31.30 -10.93 -43.28
N ASP A 381 32.05 -10.10 -44.00
CA ASP A 381 31.88 -8.67 -44.15
C ASP A 381 30.77 -8.37 -45.17
N PHE A 382 29.73 -7.65 -44.74
CA PHE A 382 28.46 -7.50 -45.48
C PHE A 382 28.32 -6.15 -46.20
N ASP A 383 29.41 -5.40 -46.41
CA ASP A 383 29.37 -4.07 -47.04
C ASP A 383 29.72 -4.04 -48.55
N SER A 384 29.67 -5.18 -49.27
CA SER A 384 30.13 -5.23 -50.67
C SER A 384 29.21 -5.88 -51.72
N ILE A 385 27.88 -5.87 -51.54
CA ILE A 385 26.97 -6.39 -52.58
C ILE A 385 25.89 -5.37 -52.97
N ASN A 386 26.08 -4.79 -54.16
CA ASN A 386 25.17 -3.88 -54.84
C ASN A 386 24.10 -4.68 -55.60
N PHE A 387 22.89 -4.78 -55.02
CA PHE A 387 21.74 -5.43 -55.64
C PHE A 387 20.99 -4.46 -56.57
N ALA A 388 21.52 -4.26 -57.78
CA ALA A 388 20.86 -3.50 -58.84
C ALA A 388 20.79 -4.21 -60.21
N GLU A 389 21.24 -5.46 -60.32
CA GLU A 389 21.13 -6.22 -61.58
C GLU A 389 20.61 -7.64 -61.34
N LEU A 390 19.84 -8.11 -62.32
CA LEU A 390 19.28 -9.46 -62.52
C LEU A 390 17.90 -9.75 -61.91
N GLY A 391 16.89 -9.14 -62.54
CA GLY A 391 15.59 -9.78 -62.77
C GLY A 391 15.59 -10.55 -64.11
N ALA A 392 14.69 -11.55 -64.21
CA ALA A 392 14.48 -12.52 -65.30
C ALA A 392 15.54 -13.64 -65.30
N ILE A 393 15.20 -14.93 -65.13
CA ILE A 393 14.46 -15.88 -66.00
C ILE A 393 14.11 -17.07 -65.06
N GLY A 394 12.92 -17.67 -64.99
CA GLY A 394 12.16 -18.39 -66.03
C GLY A 394 12.39 -19.91 -65.92
N GLU A 395 11.37 -20.64 -65.43
CA GLU A 395 11.01 -22.08 -65.63
C GLU A 395 12.08 -23.19 -65.75
N GLU A 396 12.02 -24.24 -64.91
CA GLU A 396 11.48 -25.58 -65.27
C GLU A 396 11.66 -26.69 -64.19
N ARG A 397 10.57 -27.44 -64.00
CA ARG A 397 10.37 -28.90 -63.80
C ARG A 397 11.36 -29.79 -63.00
N THR A 398 10.81 -30.26 -61.88
CA THR A 398 10.54 -31.67 -61.47
C THR A 398 11.47 -32.84 -61.85
N ALA A 399 11.78 -33.59 -60.78
CA ALA A 399 11.91 -35.06 -60.65
C ALA A 399 13.24 -35.71 -61.07
N ASP A 400 13.98 -36.27 -60.10
CA ASP A 400 13.92 -37.71 -59.81
C ASP A 400 14.82 -38.08 -58.61
N ASN A 401 14.32 -38.99 -57.77
CA ASN A 401 15.07 -39.70 -56.74
C ASN A 401 14.94 -41.19 -57.09
N PRO A 402 16.04 -41.96 -57.13
CA PRO A 402 16.05 -43.19 -56.35
C PRO A 402 17.42 -43.50 -55.75
N LEU A 403 17.49 -43.54 -54.42
CA LEU A 403 18.56 -44.23 -53.70
C LEU A 403 18.28 -45.74 -53.69
N GLY A 404 18.95 -46.46 -54.60
CA GLY A 404 19.22 -47.89 -54.50
C GLY A 404 20.59 -48.12 -53.88
N GLY A 405 20.67 -49.07 -52.95
CA GLY A 405 21.89 -49.46 -52.24
C GLY A 405 22.84 -50.34 -53.03
N VAL A 406 24.08 -50.42 -52.52
CA VAL A 406 25.20 -51.31 -52.91
C VAL A 406 25.93 -51.62 -51.59
N GLU A 407 25.91 -52.86 -51.08
CA GLU A 407 26.98 -53.91 -51.16
C GLU A 407 28.34 -53.41 -50.63
N ASP A 408 29.16 -54.13 -49.83
CA ASP A 408 29.61 -55.54 -49.86
C ASP A 408 30.50 -55.72 -48.58
N ALA A 409 30.68 -56.84 -47.85
CA ALA A 409 31.29 -58.15 -48.14
C ALA A 409 32.37 -58.49 -47.06
N GLY A 410 32.53 -59.78 -46.77
CA GLY A 410 33.66 -60.39 -46.05
C GLY A 410 33.20 -61.42 -45.00
N GLY A 411 33.36 -62.74 -45.12
CA GLY A 411 34.15 -63.54 -46.05
C GLY A 411 35.16 -64.41 -45.29
N ARG A 412 34.70 -65.61 -44.88
CA ARG A 412 35.43 -66.85 -44.49
C ARG A 412 36.36 -66.84 -43.28
#